data_AF-F2JQU0-F1
#
_entry.id   AF-F2JQU0-F1
#
_cell.length_a   1.000
_cell.length_b   1.000
_cell.length_c   1.000
_cell.angle_alpha   90.00
_cell.angle_beta   90.00
_cell.angle_gamma   90.00
#
_symmetry.space_group_name_H-M   'P 1'
#
loop_
_entity.id
_entity.type
_entity.pdbx_description
1 polymer ?
#
loop_
_entity_poly.entity_id
_entity_poly.type
_entity_poly.pdbx_seq_one_letter_code
_entity_poly.pdbx_strand_id
1 'polypeptide(L)' 'MADINTVTIWILDGETELKECDYVEIETKSGEKVKGEVYILYDDSIHIESEQLGDSITIDKDNIKSIIRTN' A
#
# COMPACT_ATOMS: atom_id res chain seq x y z
N MET A 1 -22.75 8.15 -3.17
CA MET A 1 -21.30 8.31 -3.36
C MET A 1 -20.68 7.07 -2.75
N ALA A 2 -19.90 6.29 -3.50
CA ALA A 2 -19.13 5.23 -2.87
C ALA A 2 -18.07 5.93 -2.02
N ASP A 3 -18.09 5.73 -0.72
CA ASP A 3 -17.03 6.19 0.16
C ASP A 3 -15.76 5.47 -0.29
N ILE A 4 -14.83 6.22 -0.88
CA ILE A 4 -13.52 5.69 -1.23
C ILE A 4 -12.81 5.46 0.11
N ASN A 5 -12.57 4.20 0.46
CA ASN A 5 -11.83 3.88 1.67
C ASN A 5 -10.47 4.55 1.56
N THR A 6 -10.15 5.31 2.61
CA THR A 6 -8.91 6.06 2.73
C THR A 6 -8.30 5.70 4.06
N VAL A 7 -7.01 5.40 4.06
CA VAL A 7 -6.28 4.98 5.25
C VAL A 7 -5.02 5.85 5.37
N THR A 8 -4.78 6.38 6.56
CA THR A 8 -3.51 7.03 6.89
C THR A 8 -2.55 5.99 7.42
N ILE A 9 -1.36 5.93 6.85
CA ILE A 9 -0.29 5.00 7.23
C ILE A 9 0.86 5.82 7.76
N TRP A 10 1.30 5.47 8.96
CA TRP A 10 2.47 6.06 9.59
C TRP A 10 3.69 5.23 9.20
N ILE A 11 4.55 5.79 8.37
CA ILE A 11 5.84 5.22 7.99
C ILE A 11 6.97 5.98 8.69
N LEU A 12 8.19 5.42 8.65
CA LEU A 12 9.35 6.06 9.30
C LEU A 12 9.64 7.48 8.76
N ASP A 13 9.30 7.72 7.49
CA ASP A 13 9.55 8.99 6.81
C ASP A 13 8.41 10.01 6.94
N GLY A 14 7.31 9.65 7.62
CA GLY A 14 6.15 10.53 7.81
C GLY A 14 4.81 9.80 7.73
N GLU A 15 3.73 10.55 7.53
CA GLU A 15 2.40 9.99 7.27
C GLU A 15 2.12 9.98 5.76
N THR A 16 1.56 8.88 5.28
CA THR A 16 1.06 8.73 3.91
C THR A 16 -0.40 8.32 3.96
N GLU A 17 -1.27 9.14 3.38
CA GLU A 17 -2.64 8.73 3.07
C GLU A 17 -2.60 7.79 1.86
N LEU A 18 -3.35 6.69 1.85
CA LEU A 18 -3.59 5.82 0.69
C LEU A 18 -5.08 5.63 0.47
N LYS A 19 -5.45 5.41 -0.79
CA LYS A 19 -6.82 5.16 -1.23
C LYS A 19 -6.90 3.85 -1.98
N GLU A 20 -8.06 3.20 -1.94
CA GLU A 20 -8.35 2.15 -2.92
C GLU A 20 -8.19 2.70 -4.34
N CYS A 21 -7.68 1.85 -5.23
CA CYS A 21 -7.24 2.18 -6.60
C CYS A 21 -6.00 3.10 -6.70
N ASP A 22 -5.32 3.46 -5.59
CA ASP A 22 -4.01 4.11 -5.71
C ASP A 22 -3.01 3.09 -6.27
N TYR A 23 -2.27 3.50 -7.30
CA TYR A 23 -1.20 2.69 -7.84
C TYR A 23 0.14 3.09 -7.18
N VAL A 24 0.75 2.16 -6.46
CA VAL A 24 1.86 2.44 -5.53
C VAL A 24 3.04 1.50 -5.71
N GLU A 25 4.22 1.98 -5.34
CA GLU A 25 5.40 1.17 -5.04
C GLU A 25 5.65 1.23 -3.52
N ILE A 26 5.65 0.08 -2.86
CA ILE A 26 5.91 -0.08 -1.44
C ILE A 26 7.26 -0.77 -1.24
N GLU A 27 8.13 -0.19 -0.43
CA GLU A 27 9.32 -0.85 0.11
C GLU A 27 9.02 -1.31 1.54
N THR A 28 9.22 -2.59 1.82
CA THR A 28 9.08 -3.15 3.18
C THR A 28 10.37 -2.91 3.99
N LYS A 29 10.27 -3.02 5.31
CA LYS A 29 11.44 -2.95 6.21
C LYS A 29 12.48 -4.05 5.93
N SER A 30 12.06 -5.17 5.34
CA SER A 30 12.96 -6.26 4.88
C SER A 30 13.71 -5.92 3.59
N GLY A 31 13.35 -4.83 2.90
CA GLY A 31 13.94 -4.40 1.63
C GLY A 31 13.24 -4.97 0.40
N GLU A 32 12.11 -5.66 0.57
CA GLU A 32 11.29 -6.13 -0.55
C GLU A 32 10.51 -4.97 -1.15
N LYS A 33 10.36 -4.97 -2.48
CA LYS A 33 9.61 -3.94 -3.21
C LYS A 33 8.44 -4.57 -3.91
N VAL A 34 7.27 -3.99 -3.69
CA VAL A 34 6.00 -4.41 -4.30
C VAL A 34 5.44 -3.22 -5.05
N LYS A 35 5.03 -3.44 -6.30
CA LYS A 35 4.42 -2.41 -7.12
C LYS A 35 3.09 -2.91 -7.66
N GLY A 36 2.04 -2.12 -7.50
CA GLY A 36 0.69 -2.53 -7.91
C GLY A 36 -0.41 -1.57 -7.47
N GLU A 37 -1.64 -1.96 -7.78
CA GLU A 37 -2.84 -1.20 -7.41
C GLU A 37 -3.34 -1.62 -6.02
N VAL A 38 -3.64 -0.66 -5.17
CA VAL A 38 -4.28 -0.89 -3.87
C VAL A 38 -5.70 -1.36 -4.12
N TYR A 39 -6.01 -2.59 -3.74
CA TYR A 39 -7.34 -3.18 -3.96
C TYR A 39 -8.24 -3.09 -2.72
N ILE A 40 -7.69 -3.30 -1.52
CA ILE A 40 -8.45 -3.22 -0.25
C ILE A 40 -7.57 -2.58 0.82
N LEU A 41 -8.18 -1.72 1.64
CA LEU A 41 -7.58 -1.13 2.83
C LEU A 41 -8.22 -1.70 4.09
N TYR A 42 -7.40 -2.22 5.00
CA TYR A 42 -7.80 -2.61 6.35
C TYR A 42 -7.20 -1.63 7.37
N ASP A 43 -7.70 -1.65 8.62
CA ASP A 43 -7.16 -0.79 9.69
C ASP A 43 -5.65 -1.01 9.95
N ASP A 44 -5.15 -2.24 9.80
CA ASP A 44 -3.74 -2.58 10.11
C ASP A 44 -2.92 -3.04 8.89
N SER A 45 -3.55 -3.29 7.74
CA SER A 45 -2.88 -3.82 6.55
C SER A 45 -3.46 -3.27 5.25
N ILE A 46 -2.74 -3.49 4.15
CA ILE A 46 -3.11 -3.05 2.81
C ILE A 46 -3.01 -4.25 1.89
N HIS A 47 -4.00 -4.43 1.04
CA HIS A 47 -3.99 -5.43 -0.01
C HIS A 47 -3.69 -4.78 -1.35
N ILE A 48 -2.68 -5.31 -2.06
CA ILE A 48 -2.18 -4.77 -3.32
C ILE A 48 -2.22 -5.88 -4.35
N GLU A 49 -2.81 -5.62 -5.51
CA GLU A 49 -2.68 -6.49 -6.67
C GLU A 49 -1.36 -6.19 -7.37
N SER A 50 -0.38 -7.11 -7.25
CA SER A 50 0.97 -6.89 -7.77
C SER A 50 1.00 -7.15 -9.27
N GLU A 51 1.37 -6.15 -10.06
CA GLU A 51 1.52 -6.31 -11.51
C GLU A 51 2.64 -7.30 -11.88
N GLN A 52 3.67 -7.42 -11.03
CA GLN A 52 4.83 -8.27 -11.33
C GLN A 52 4.56 -9.75 -11.05
N LEU A 53 3.66 -10.04 -10.12
CA LEU A 53 3.42 -11.40 -9.64
C LEU A 53 2.14 -12.00 -10.22
N GLY A 54 1.20 -11.19 -10.71
CA GLY A 54 -0.14 -11.67 -11.08
C GLY A 54 -0.92 -12.24 -9.89
N ASP A 55 -0.44 -11.94 -8.69
CA ASP A 55 -0.95 -12.35 -7.39
C ASP A 55 -1.18 -11.09 -6.54
N SER A 56 -2.08 -11.21 -5.58
CA SER A 56 -2.29 -10.16 -4.59
C SER A 56 -1.47 -10.41 -3.32
N ILE A 57 -0.95 -9.33 -2.75
CA ILE A 57 -0.15 -9.37 -1.54
C ILE A 57 -0.77 -8.48 -0.47
N THR A 58 -0.84 -9.01 0.75
CA THR A 58 -1.21 -8.24 1.94
C THR A 58 0.04 -7.81 2.66
N ILE A 59 0.21 -6.51 2.86
CA ILE A 59 1.33 -5.92 3.59
C ILE A 59 0.79 -5.31 4.88
N ASP A 60 1.32 -5.77 5.99
CA ASP A 60 1.07 -5.17 7.29
C ASP A 60 1.72 -3.78 7.36
N LYS A 61 0.98 -2.77 7.83
CA LYS A 61 1.43 -1.38 7.84
C LYS A 61 2.69 -1.18 8.67
N ASP A 62 2.86 -1.94 9.75
CA ASP A 62 4.06 -1.88 10.57
C ASP A 62 5.30 -2.41 9.84
N ASN A 63 5.13 -3.16 8.75
CA ASN A 63 6.24 -3.65 7.93
C ASN A 63 6.59 -2.73 6.76
N ILE A 64 5.85 -1.63 6.58
CA ILE A 64 6.12 -0.68 5.50
C ILE A 64 7.24 0.27 5.92
N LYS A 65 8.22 0.44 5.03
CA LYS A 65 9.30 1.39 5.19
C LYS A 65 9.02 2.68 4.44
N SER A 66 8.60 2.59 3.18
CA SER A 66 8.24 3.74 2.35
C SER A 66 7.18 3.38 1.32
N ILE A 67 6.45 4.40 0.87
CA ILE A 67 5.38 4.29 -0.12
C ILE A 67 5.57 5.41 -1.13
N ILE A 68 5.57 5.07 -2.41
CA ILE A 68 5.68 6.01 -3.52
C ILE A 68 4.42 5.85 -4.38
N ARG A 69 3.64 6.91 -4.50
CA ARG A 69 2.52 6.94 -5.46
C ARG A 69 3.06 7.13 -6.87
N THR A 70 2.58 6.29 -7.77
CA THR A 70 2.90 6.35 -9.20
C THR A 70 1.65 6.81 -9.94
N ASN A 71 1.71 7.99 -10.56
CA ASN A 71 0.66 8.51 -11.45
C ASN A 71 0.71 7.83 -12.82
#